data_AF-A0A4Q4BT48-F1
#
_entry.id   AF-A0A4Q4BT48-F1
#
_cell.length_a   1.000
_cell.length_b   1.000
_cell.length_c   1.000
_cell.angle_alpha   90.00
_cell.angle_beta   90.00
_cell.angle_gamma   90.00
#
_symmetry.space_group_name_H-M   'P 1'
#
loop_
_entity.id
_entity.type
_entity.pdbx_description
1 polymer ?
#
loop_
_entity_poly.entity_id
_entity_poly.type
_entity_poly.pdbx_seq_one_letter_code
_entity_poly.pdbx_strand_id
1 'polypeptide(L)'
;MTNRTRLFSVQALIELDELSDADLATIDDRRDHTMMLDDEELADVRAMLRRLDNAPVGASPESRRPWADDAACSGEWELMGATDGPEVIEALKLCASCPVLDACRAWVATETMFEGVAGGDLHTRTGKARVRLGLTA
;
A
#
# COMPACT_ATOMS: atom_id res chain seq x y z
N MET A 1 -35.80 -24.47 6.81
CA MET A 1 -34.93 -23.92 5.74
C MET A 1 -34.83 -22.43 6.01
N THR A 2 -33.73 -21.98 6.62
CA THR A 2 -33.55 -20.56 6.98
C THR A 2 -32.11 -20.18 6.67
N ASN A 3 -31.98 -19.13 5.85
CA ASN A 3 -30.77 -18.66 5.20
C ASN A 3 -29.79 -18.07 6.23
N ARG A 4 -28.52 -18.50 6.21
CA ARG A 4 -27.43 -17.96 7.04
C ARG A 4 -26.66 -16.93 6.21
N THR A 5 -26.97 -15.66 6.41
CA THR A 5 -26.13 -14.53 5.97
C THR A 5 -24.92 -14.44 6.91
N ARG A 6 -23.70 -14.62 6.37
CA ARG A 6 -22.46 -14.37 7.10
C ARG A 6 -22.11 -12.89 6.98
N LEU A 7 -22.28 -12.14 8.06
CA LEU A 7 -21.66 -10.83 8.25
C LEU A 7 -20.19 -11.05 8.64
N PHE A 8 -19.27 -10.56 7.83
CA PHE A 8 -17.86 -10.43 8.19
C PHE A 8 -17.73 -9.26 9.18
N SER A 9 -17.45 -9.56 10.45
CA SER A 9 -16.98 -8.57 11.42
C SER A 9 -15.51 -8.31 11.17
N VAL A 10 -15.20 -7.12 10.62
CA VAL A 10 -13.86 -6.54 10.66
C VAL A 10 -13.65 -6.00 12.07
N GLN A 11 -12.94 -6.75 12.89
CA GLN A 11 -12.55 -6.36 14.24
C GLN A 11 -11.31 -5.46 14.15
N ALA A 12 -11.53 -4.20 13.75
CA ALA A 12 -10.60 -3.11 14.05
C ALA A 12 -11.02 -2.52 15.40
N LEU A 13 -10.54 -3.14 16.49
CA LEU A 13 -10.60 -2.58 17.84
C LEU A 13 -9.56 -1.45 17.93
N ILE A 14 -9.92 -0.28 17.43
CA ILE A 14 -9.33 0.99 17.86
C ILE A 14 -10.07 1.35 19.15
N GLU A 15 -9.31 1.62 20.22
CA GLU A 15 -9.80 2.13 21.49
C GLU A 15 -10.61 3.42 21.28
N LEU A 16 -11.94 3.26 21.16
CA LEU A 16 -12.93 4.34 21.13
C LEU A 16 -13.67 4.41 22.49
N ASP A 17 -13.00 4.07 23.59
CA ASP A 17 -13.64 3.94 24.92
C ASP A 17 -13.63 5.25 25.74
N GLU A 18 -13.13 6.36 25.19
CA GLU A 18 -13.14 7.68 25.84
C GLU A 18 -13.62 8.82 24.94
N LEU A 19 -14.50 8.55 23.97
CA LEU A 19 -15.32 9.62 23.41
C LEU A 19 -16.54 9.78 24.30
N SER A 20 -16.59 10.90 25.03
CA SER A 20 -17.74 11.23 25.85
C SER A 20 -18.99 11.37 24.96
N ASP A 21 -20.18 11.06 25.49
CA ASP A 21 -21.44 11.27 24.75
C ASP A 21 -21.62 12.72 24.26
N ALA A 22 -20.91 13.68 24.87
CA ALA A 22 -20.87 15.08 24.45
C ALA A 22 -20.04 15.30 23.16
N ASP A 23 -18.98 14.54 22.93
CA ASP A 23 -18.17 14.61 21.71
C ASP A 23 -18.86 13.94 20.51
N LEU A 24 -19.61 12.85 20.77
CA LEU A 24 -20.44 12.20 19.76
C LEU A 24 -21.57 13.13 19.26
N ALA A 25 -22.14 13.96 20.15
CA ALA A 25 -23.15 14.94 19.78
C ALA A 25 -22.62 16.08 18.90
N THR A 26 -21.31 16.38 18.93
CA THR A 26 -20.72 17.42 18.06
C THR A 26 -20.38 16.90 16.66
N ILE A 27 -20.20 15.58 16.51
CA ILE A 27 -19.90 14.95 15.21
C ILE A 27 -21.16 14.80 14.36
N ASP A 28 -22.34 14.64 14.97
CA ASP A 28 -23.61 14.49 14.24
C ASP A 28 -24.09 15.80 13.59
N ASP A 29 -23.66 16.97 14.11
CA ASP A 29 -24.04 18.29 13.57
C ASP A 29 -23.32 18.63 12.24
N ARG A 30 -22.30 17.86 11.84
CA ARG A 30 -21.60 18.03 10.54
C ARG A 30 -22.23 17.27 9.38
N ARG A 31 -23.25 16.43 9.61
CA ARG A 31 -23.88 15.60 8.57
C ARG A 31 -24.83 16.35 7.65
N ASP A 32 -25.24 17.57 7.99
CA ASP A 32 -26.21 18.35 7.20
C ASP A 32 -25.59 19.38 6.24
N HIS A 33 -24.27 19.41 6.08
CA HIS A 33 -23.63 20.11 4.96
C HIS A 33 -23.57 19.22 3.71
N THR A 34 -24.72 18.72 3.29
CA THR A 34 -24.88 18.23 1.92
C THR A 34 -24.81 19.47 1.02
N MET A 35 -23.63 19.75 0.48
CA MET A 35 -23.49 20.74 -0.57
C MET A 35 -24.28 20.23 -1.78
N MET A 36 -25.36 20.94 -2.10
CA MET A 36 -26.13 20.73 -3.33
C MET A 36 -25.28 21.26 -4.48
N LEU A 37 -24.39 20.41 -4.97
CA LEU A 37 -23.63 20.68 -6.19
C LEU A 37 -24.61 20.61 -7.37
N ASP A 38 -24.55 21.59 -8.26
CA ASP A 38 -25.28 21.49 -9.52
C ASP A 38 -24.62 20.48 -10.49
N ASP A 39 -25.29 20.21 -11.61
CA ASP A 39 -24.81 19.22 -12.59
C ASP A 39 -23.44 19.60 -13.20
N GLU A 40 -23.10 20.90 -13.25
CA GLU A 40 -21.82 21.40 -13.77
C GLU A 40 -20.71 21.17 -12.75
N GLU A 41 -20.93 21.54 -11.49
CA GLU A 41 -20.00 21.28 -10.39
C GLU A 41 -19.75 19.77 -10.19
N LEU A 42 -20.79 18.95 -10.32
CA LEU A 42 -20.67 17.49 -10.24
C LEU A 42 -19.84 16.92 -11.40
N ALA A 43 -19.95 17.50 -12.60
CA ALA A 43 -19.13 17.11 -13.75
C ALA A 43 -17.65 17.45 -13.52
N ASP A 44 -17.36 18.62 -12.94
CA ASP A 44 -16.00 19.04 -12.61
C ASP A 44 -15.35 18.18 -11.52
N VAL A 45 -16.09 17.87 -10.44
CA VAL A 45 -15.60 16.95 -9.40
C VAL A 45 -15.32 15.57 -10.00
N ARG A 46 -16.20 15.05 -10.88
CA ARG A 46 -15.96 13.78 -11.58
C ARG A 46 -14.75 13.85 -12.51
N ALA A 47 -14.55 14.95 -13.22
CA ALA A 47 -13.38 15.13 -14.07
C ALA A 47 -12.09 15.20 -13.24
N MET A 48 -12.12 15.87 -12.09
CA MET A 48 -11.01 15.92 -11.14
C MET A 48 -10.68 14.54 -10.57
N LEU A 49 -11.69 13.80 -10.11
CA LEU A 49 -11.49 12.43 -9.61
C LEU A 49 -10.94 11.50 -10.68
N ARG A 50 -11.43 11.59 -11.93
CA ARG A 50 -10.84 10.84 -13.05
C ARG A 50 -9.38 11.20 -13.31
N ARG A 51 -8.97 12.45 -13.10
CA ARG A 51 -7.55 12.83 -13.21
C ARG A 51 -6.71 12.22 -12.09
N LEU A 52 -7.28 12.06 -10.89
CA LEU A 52 -6.62 11.41 -9.77
C LEU A 52 -6.54 9.89 -9.94
N ASP A 53 -7.63 9.24 -10.38
CA ASP A 53 -7.66 7.80 -10.63
C ASP A 53 -6.77 7.38 -11.81
N ASN A 54 -6.57 8.27 -12.78
CA ASN A 54 -5.64 8.07 -13.90
C ASN A 54 -4.27 8.72 -13.67
N ALA A 55 -4.05 9.38 -12.52
CA ALA A 55 -2.71 9.81 -12.17
C ALA A 55 -1.89 8.55 -11.91
N PRO A 56 -0.68 8.43 -12.48
CA PRO A 56 0.18 7.31 -12.13
C PRO A 56 0.44 7.34 -10.63
N VAL A 57 -0.22 6.43 -9.90
CA VAL A 57 -0.04 6.26 -8.46
C VAL A 57 1.44 5.94 -8.24
N GLY A 58 2.20 6.93 -7.76
CA GLY A 58 3.62 6.77 -7.40
C GLY A 58 4.67 7.47 -8.28
N ALA A 59 4.31 8.34 -9.23
CA ALA A 59 5.31 8.97 -10.10
C ALA A 59 5.28 10.51 -10.08
N SER A 60 5.68 11.12 -8.96
CA SER A 60 6.50 12.32 -9.16
C SER A 60 7.83 11.82 -9.72
N PRO A 61 8.33 12.34 -10.86
CA PRO A 61 9.66 11.96 -11.34
C PRO A 61 10.75 12.26 -10.29
N GLU A 62 10.47 13.18 -9.37
CA GLU A 62 11.33 13.57 -8.25
C GLU A 62 11.33 12.53 -7.10
N SER A 63 10.33 11.64 -7.05
CA SER A 63 10.27 10.53 -6.08
C SER A 63 10.86 9.23 -6.63
N ARG A 64 11.22 9.18 -7.93
CA ARG A 64 11.96 8.03 -8.48
C ARG A 64 13.39 8.05 -7.96
N ARG A 65 13.79 6.94 -7.35
CA ARG A 65 15.16 6.74 -6.89
C ARG A 65 16.08 6.76 -8.13
N PRO A 66 17.23 7.45 -8.11
CA PRO A 66 18.13 7.50 -9.26
C PRO A 66 18.62 6.13 -9.76
N TRP A 67 18.63 5.13 -8.88
CA TRP A 67 19.04 3.75 -9.18
C TRP A 67 17.88 2.84 -9.59
N ALA A 68 16.63 3.29 -9.53
CA ALA A 68 15.46 2.43 -9.76
C ALA A 68 15.41 1.90 -11.20
N ASP A 69 15.78 2.73 -12.18
CA ASP A 69 15.76 2.33 -13.59
C ASP A 69 16.83 1.27 -13.91
N ASP A 70 17.90 1.19 -13.11
CA ASP A 70 18.98 0.19 -13.23
C ASP A 70 18.68 -1.12 -12.45
N ALA A 71 17.56 -1.18 -11.73
CA ALA A 71 17.20 -2.38 -10.98
C ALA A 71 16.82 -3.53 -11.91
N ALA A 72 17.28 -4.75 -11.58
CA ALA A 72 16.88 -5.94 -12.34
C ALA A 72 15.36 -6.21 -12.31
N CYS A 73 14.67 -5.70 -11.29
CA CYS A 73 13.21 -5.75 -11.15
C CYS A 73 12.48 -4.54 -11.76
N SER A 74 13.17 -3.69 -12.52
CA SER A 74 12.54 -2.53 -13.19
C SER A 74 11.46 -3.02 -14.16
N GLY A 75 10.21 -2.61 -13.91
CA GLY A 75 9.03 -3.04 -14.66
C GLY A 75 8.24 -4.21 -14.04
N GLU A 76 8.82 -4.94 -13.09
CA GLU A 76 8.23 -6.13 -12.47
C GLU A 76 7.50 -5.81 -11.15
N TRP A 77 6.74 -4.70 -11.11
CA TRP A 77 6.15 -4.18 -9.87
C TRP A 77 5.11 -5.12 -9.24
N GLU A 78 4.38 -5.88 -10.05
CA GLU A 78 3.42 -6.90 -9.57
C GLU A 78 4.16 -8.02 -8.81
N LEU A 79 5.26 -8.52 -9.38
CA LEU A 79 6.08 -9.56 -8.78
C LEU A 79 6.73 -9.08 -7.47
N MET A 80 7.26 -7.86 -7.44
CA MET A 80 7.88 -7.30 -6.23
C MET A 80 6.87 -6.98 -5.13
N GLY A 81 5.58 -6.85 -5.46
CA GLY A 81 4.49 -6.70 -4.51
C GLY A 81 4.05 -8.02 -3.85
N ALA A 82 4.62 -9.17 -4.24
CA ALA A 82 4.29 -10.46 -3.65
C ALA A 82 4.66 -10.51 -2.17
N THR A 83 3.71 -10.93 -1.33
CA THR A 83 3.89 -11.06 0.13
C THR A 83 3.85 -12.51 0.62
N ASP A 84 3.45 -13.45 -0.24
CA ASP A 84 3.42 -14.88 0.03
C ASP A 84 3.60 -15.69 -1.27
N GLY A 85 3.58 -17.02 -1.13
CA GLY A 85 3.57 -17.91 -2.30
C GLY A 85 4.91 -18.11 -3.02
N PRO A 86 4.89 -18.82 -4.15
CA PRO A 86 6.05 -19.02 -5.02
C PRO A 86 6.59 -17.72 -5.63
N GLU A 87 5.75 -16.69 -5.78
CA GLU A 87 6.10 -15.39 -6.35
C GLU A 87 7.16 -14.68 -5.51
N VAL A 88 7.12 -14.80 -4.17
CA VAL A 88 8.19 -14.28 -3.28
C VAL A 88 9.54 -14.93 -3.60
N ILE A 89 9.57 -16.23 -3.89
CA ILE A 89 10.81 -16.94 -4.23
C ILE A 89 11.37 -16.43 -5.55
N GLU A 90 10.50 -16.18 -6.54
CA GLU A 90 10.89 -15.64 -7.84
C GLU A 90 11.43 -14.21 -7.72
N ALA A 91 10.74 -13.35 -6.96
CA ALA A 91 11.20 -12.00 -6.66
C ALA A 91 12.57 -12.00 -5.95
N LEU A 92 12.76 -12.88 -4.96
CA LEU A 92 14.04 -12.99 -4.24
C LEU A 92 15.19 -13.48 -5.14
N LYS A 93 14.92 -14.35 -6.11
CA LYS A 93 15.92 -14.75 -7.12
C LYS A 93 16.35 -13.55 -7.98
N LEU A 94 15.40 -12.70 -8.37
CA LEU A 94 15.69 -11.49 -9.13
C LEU A 94 16.53 -10.49 -8.32
N CYS A 95 16.22 -10.34 -7.02
CA CYS A 95 17.04 -9.54 -6.11
C CYS A 95 18.49 -10.05 -6.00
N ALA A 96 18.71 -11.37 -6.02
CA ALA A 96 20.04 -11.96 -5.85
C ALA A 96 21.03 -11.57 -6.96
N SER A 97 20.54 -11.25 -8.17
CA SER A 97 21.34 -10.80 -9.31
C SER A 97 21.28 -9.29 -9.57
N CYS A 98 20.62 -8.51 -8.70
CA CYS A 98 20.35 -7.10 -8.95
C CYS A 98 21.59 -6.21 -8.74
N PRO A 99 22.02 -5.40 -9.72
CA PRO A 99 23.24 -4.58 -9.62
C PRO A 99 23.13 -3.44 -8.61
N VAL A 100 21.92 -3.03 -8.25
CA VAL A 100 21.63 -1.94 -7.30
C VAL A 100 21.15 -2.45 -5.93
N LEU A 101 21.43 -3.71 -5.59
CA LEU A 101 20.92 -4.36 -4.39
C LEU A 101 21.27 -3.58 -3.10
N ASP A 102 22.49 -3.06 -2.98
CA ASP A 102 22.91 -2.32 -1.78
C ASP A 102 22.20 -0.97 -1.65
N ALA A 103 21.98 -0.26 -2.77
CA ALA A 103 21.21 0.98 -2.78
C ALA A 103 19.73 0.73 -2.42
N CYS A 104 19.16 -0.37 -2.92
CA CYS A 104 17.82 -0.83 -2.57
C CYS A 104 17.70 -1.18 -1.08
N ARG A 105 18.70 -1.87 -0.50
CA ARG A 105 18.76 -2.16 0.95
C ARG A 105 18.84 -0.89 1.79
N ALA A 106 19.67 0.07 1.37
CA ALA A 106 19.77 1.36 2.06
C ALA A 106 18.43 2.11 2.05
N TRP A 107 17.71 2.06 0.91
CA TRP A 107 16.36 2.62 0.84
C TRP A 107 15.37 1.91 1.77
N VAL A 108 15.27 0.58 1.69
CA VAL A 108 14.28 -0.17 2.49
C VAL A 108 14.54 -0.08 3.99
N ALA A 109 15.76 0.28 4.40
CA ALA A 109 16.07 0.59 5.80
C ALA A 109 15.42 1.90 6.28
N THR A 110 15.10 2.82 5.37
CA THR A 110 14.44 4.11 5.66
C THR A 110 12.95 4.12 5.37
N GLU A 111 12.48 3.18 4.53
CA GLU A 111 11.07 3.07 4.15
C GLU A 111 10.33 2.16 5.13
N THR A 112 9.33 2.71 5.83
CA THR A 112 8.57 1.96 6.85
C THR A 112 7.25 1.41 6.34
N MET A 113 6.78 1.86 5.17
CA MET A 113 5.45 1.52 4.64
C MET A 113 5.48 0.55 3.46
N PHE A 114 6.67 0.10 3.04
CA PHE A 114 6.78 -0.84 1.92
C PHE A 114 6.38 -2.26 2.32
N GLU A 115 5.48 -2.87 1.54
CA GLU A 115 5.09 -4.28 1.65
C GLU A 115 5.45 -4.99 0.33
N GLY A 116 6.05 -6.18 0.44
CA GLY A 116 6.54 -6.96 -0.70
C GLY A 116 8.02 -7.33 -0.57
N VAL A 117 8.67 -7.64 -1.68
CA VAL A 117 10.10 -7.99 -1.74
C VAL A 117 10.94 -6.77 -2.11
N ALA A 118 11.92 -6.43 -1.28
CA ALA A 118 12.89 -5.37 -1.57
C ALA A 118 14.20 -5.59 -0.81
N GLY A 119 15.31 -5.17 -1.40
CA GLY A 119 16.64 -5.33 -0.79
C GLY A 119 17.07 -6.80 -0.58
N GLY A 120 16.40 -7.75 -1.24
CA GLY A 120 16.60 -9.18 -1.06
C GLY A 120 15.95 -9.76 0.20
N ASP A 121 14.98 -9.06 0.79
CA ASP A 121 14.18 -9.53 1.93
C ASP A 121 12.67 -9.34 1.64
N LEU A 122 11.83 -10.11 2.34
CA LEU A 122 10.38 -9.95 2.37
C LEU A 122 9.99 -8.99 3.50
N HIS A 123 9.20 -7.97 3.16
CA HIS A 123 8.65 -6.97 4.07
C HIS A 123 7.14 -7.13 4.15
N THR A 124 6.63 -7.37 5.35
CA THR A 124 5.19 -7.50 5.62
C THR A 124 4.79 -6.57 6.75
N ARG A 125 3.51 -6.17 6.78
CA ARG A 125 2.94 -5.21 7.75
C ARG A 125 3.13 -5.62 9.22
N THR A 126 3.22 -6.92 9.50
CA THR A 126 3.37 -7.48 10.84
C THR A 126 4.81 -7.59 11.33
N GLY A 127 5.78 -7.04 10.57
CA GLY A 127 7.20 -7.04 10.91
C GLY A 127 8.01 -7.95 9.98
N LYS A 128 9.30 -7.62 9.81
CA LYS A 128 10.24 -8.27 8.88
C LYS A 128 10.27 -9.79 9.06
N ALA A 129 9.59 -10.53 8.18
CA ALA A 129 9.77 -11.97 8.06
C ALA A 129 11.10 -12.21 7.33
N ARG A 130 12.16 -12.57 8.08
CA ARG A 130 13.44 -12.94 7.48
C ARG A 130 13.32 -14.32 6.83
N VAL A 131 12.89 -14.36 5.57
CA VAL A 131 13.07 -15.53 4.72
C VAL A 131 14.51 -15.50 4.21
N ARG A 132 15.44 -16.07 4.98
CA ARG A 132 16.81 -16.24 4.49
C ARG A 132 16.81 -17.41 3.50
N LEU A 133 16.91 -17.12 2.20
CA LEU A 133 17.24 -18.15 1.22
C LEU A 133 18.61 -18.72 1.62
N GLY A 134 18.63 -19.95 2.10
CA GLY A 134 19.86 -20.70 2.38
C GLY A 134 20.56 -21.07 1.07
N LEU A 135 21.05 -20.08 0.33
CA LEU A 135 21.97 -20.25 -0.78
C LEU A 135 23.38 -20.40 -0.17
N THR A 136 23.69 -21.59 0.32
CA THR A 136 25.09 -22.02 0.44
C THR A 136 25.64 -22.18 -0.97
N ALA A 137 26.68 -21.40 -1.27
CA ALA A 137 27.39 -21.36 -2.55
C ALA A 137 27.97 -22.72 -2.97
#